data_AF-A0A7L0QZ31-F1
#
_entry.id   AF-A0A7L0QZ31-F1
#
_cell.length_a   1.000
_cell.length_b   1.000
_cell.length_c   1.000
_cell.angle_alpha   90.00
_cell.angle_beta   90.00
_cell.angle_gamma   90.00
#
_symmetry.space_group_name_H-M   'P 1'
#
loop_
_entity.id
_entity.type
_entity.pdbx_description
1 polymer ?
#
loop_
_entity_poly.entity_id
_entity_poly.type
_entity_poly.pdbx_seq_one_letter_code
_entity_poly.pdbx_strand_id
1 'polypeptide(L)'
;PNEGAAHGVQYGYSCRATQDLERDLEDAKVSFQNKTLALQRTQIMDALRNKLKQDDEDSRLILETMKHIVLLSRTIIDYQQQVHQKEQQLIDIKRERLSLKKYGGEKLQQIHAMMKRQKEKQACMNVSETEKMLDKLERERQMTTIIQNVFQNVIIGSRVNWAEDPSLKAIVLQLEKNVPFQ
;
A
#
# COMPACT_ATOMS: atom_id res chain seq x y z
N PRO A 1 39.56 -4.27 28.45
CA PRO A 1 38.66 -3.83 27.37
C PRO A 1 37.25 -3.52 27.89
N ASN A 2 37.05 -2.40 28.59
CA ASN A 2 35.70 -1.85 28.84
C ASN A 2 35.70 -0.36 29.25
N GLU A 3 36.71 0.42 28.88
CA GLU A 3 36.77 1.88 29.19
C GLU A 3 36.06 2.73 28.12
N GLY A 4 35.94 2.23 26.89
CA GLY A 4 35.24 2.93 25.80
C GLY A 4 33.72 2.98 25.96
N ALA A 5 33.13 2.01 26.67
CA ALA A 5 31.68 1.96 26.91
C ALA A 5 31.24 2.94 28.02
N ALA A 6 32.06 3.12 29.07
CA ALA A 6 31.77 4.07 30.15
C ALA A 6 31.85 5.54 29.67
N HIS A 7 32.82 5.86 28.81
CA HIS A 7 32.94 7.20 28.22
C HIS A 7 31.79 7.54 27.27
N GLY A 8 31.35 6.63 26.41
CA GLY A 8 30.21 6.87 25.51
C GLY A 8 28.88 7.11 26.25
N VAL A 9 28.71 6.43 27.40
CA VAL A 9 27.53 6.58 28.26
C VAL A 9 27.57 7.92 29.01
N GLN A 10 28.73 8.34 29.53
CA GLN A 10 28.89 9.60 30.27
C GLN A 10 28.74 10.85 29.37
N TYR A 11 29.21 10.80 28.12
CA TYR A 11 29.00 11.87 27.13
C TYR A 11 27.53 11.97 26.68
N GLY A 12 26.82 10.85 26.55
CA GLY A 12 25.38 10.83 26.25
C GLY A 12 24.51 11.44 27.36
N TYR A 13 24.85 11.19 28.63
CA TYR A 13 24.19 11.83 29.76
C TYR A 13 24.48 13.33 29.85
N SER A 14 25.71 13.76 29.55
CA SER A 14 26.08 15.18 29.50
C SER A 14 25.31 15.94 28.42
N CYS A 15 25.19 15.37 27.21
CA CYS A 15 24.48 16.00 26.10
C CYS A 15 22.96 16.08 26.32
N ARG A 16 22.39 15.11 27.03
CA ARG A 16 20.97 15.12 27.42
C ARG A 16 20.69 16.14 28.53
N ALA A 17 21.56 16.21 29.54
CA ALA A 17 21.48 17.21 30.60
C ALA A 17 21.61 18.65 30.05
N THR A 18 22.44 18.89 29.03
CA THR A 18 22.51 20.19 28.36
C THR A 18 21.25 20.53 27.57
N GLN A 19 20.65 19.57 26.87
CA GLN A 19 19.39 19.79 26.13
C GLN A 19 18.21 20.05 27.07
N ASP A 20 18.16 19.37 28.21
CA ASP A 20 17.13 19.57 29.22
C ASP A 20 17.29 20.97 29.88
N LEU A 21 18.52 21.38 30.19
CA LEU A 21 18.82 22.74 30.67
C LEU A 21 18.47 23.83 29.65
N GLU A 22 18.74 23.62 28.36
CA GLU A 22 18.36 24.55 27.29
C GLU A 22 16.84 24.72 27.19
N ARG A 23 16.10 23.61 27.30
CA ARG A 23 14.63 23.62 27.32
C ARG A 23 14.11 24.37 28.56
N ASP A 24 14.64 24.04 29.74
CA ASP A 24 14.25 24.69 30.99
C ASP A 24 14.53 26.19 30.95
N LEU A 25 15.65 26.60 30.35
CA LEU A 25 16.02 28.00 30.16
C LEU A 25 15.03 28.71 29.21
N GLU A 26 14.69 28.10 28.08
CA GLU A 26 13.74 28.70 27.14
C GLU A 26 12.33 28.78 27.76
N ASP A 27 11.90 27.76 28.50
CA ASP A 27 10.63 27.77 29.23
C ASP A 27 10.61 28.86 30.31
N ALA A 28 11.70 29.00 31.07
CA ALA A 28 11.83 30.06 32.09
C ALA A 28 11.80 31.45 31.46
N LYS A 29 12.46 31.64 30.32
CA LYS A 29 12.48 32.88 29.55
C LYS A 29 11.10 33.23 28.99
N VAL A 30 10.40 32.28 28.38
CA VAL A 30 9.00 32.45 27.91
C VAL A 30 8.09 32.80 29.09
N SER A 31 8.25 32.11 30.23
CA SER A 31 7.49 32.41 31.45
C SER A 31 7.73 33.83 31.96
N PHE A 32 8.99 34.27 32.01
CA PHE A 32 9.35 35.62 32.42
C PHE A 32 8.77 36.69 31.48
N GLN A 33 8.86 36.48 30.17
CA GLN A 33 8.29 37.39 29.18
C GLN A 33 6.76 37.49 29.30
N ASN A 34 6.07 36.36 29.48
CA ASN A 34 4.62 36.32 29.67
C ASN A 34 4.18 37.04 30.96
N LYS A 35 4.89 36.82 32.07
CA LYS A 35 4.63 37.51 33.34
C LYS A 35 4.85 39.02 33.22
N THR A 36 5.94 39.43 32.57
CA THR A 36 6.24 40.85 32.32
C THR A 36 5.15 41.50 31.46
N LEU A 37 4.71 40.83 30.40
CA LEU A 37 3.63 41.31 29.54
C LEU A 37 2.30 41.43 30.30
N ALA A 38 1.96 40.45 31.14
CA ALA A 38 0.76 40.48 31.97
C ALA A 38 0.78 41.66 32.96
N LEU A 39 1.94 41.92 33.58
CA LEU A 39 2.13 43.06 34.47
C LEU A 39 1.97 44.39 33.71
N GLN A 40 2.64 44.55 32.57
CA GLN A 40 2.52 45.75 31.73
C GLN A 40 1.07 46.02 31.30
N ARG A 41 0.35 44.99 30.86
CA ARG A 41 -1.07 45.10 30.51
C ARG A 41 -1.92 45.55 31.69
N THR A 42 -1.65 45.03 32.89
CA THR A 42 -2.36 45.40 34.11
C THR A 42 -2.11 46.86 34.48
N GLN A 43 -0.86 47.32 34.40
CA GLN A 43 -0.48 48.70 34.68
C GLN A 43 -1.13 49.68 33.67
N ILE A 44 -1.09 49.36 32.38
CA ILE A 44 -1.74 50.17 31.33
C ILE A 44 -3.25 50.22 31.55
N MET A 45 -3.88 49.08 31.87
CA MET A 45 -5.32 49.04 32.15
C MET A 45 -5.71 49.89 33.35
N ASP A 46 -4.91 49.89 34.41
CA ASP A 46 -5.14 50.74 35.58
C ASP A 46 -5.01 52.23 35.24
N ALA A 47 -3.95 52.61 34.50
CA ALA A 47 -3.78 53.98 34.02
C ALA A 47 -4.95 54.43 33.13
N LEU A 48 -5.38 53.59 32.19
CA LEU A 48 -6.53 53.85 31.31
C LEU A 48 -7.83 53.99 32.12
N ARG A 49 -8.07 53.12 33.11
CA ARG A 49 -9.23 53.21 34.00
C ARG A 49 -9.26 54.54 34.75
N ASN A 50 -8.11 54.99 35.24
CA ASN A 50 -8.02 56.27 35.95
C ASN A 50 -8.24 57.45 35.02
N LYS A 51 -7.83 57.35 33.74
CA LYS A 51 -8.16 58.35 32.72
C LYS A 51 -9.64 58.42 32.40
N LEU A 52 -10.29 57.28 32.18
CA LEU A 52 -11.73 57.22 31.90
C LEU A 52 -12.63 57.79 33.01
N LYS A 53 -12.14 57.91 34.25
CA LYS A 53 -12.87 58.58 35.35
C LYS A 53 -12.91 60.11 35.22
N GLN A 54 -12.06 60.70 34.38
CA GLN A 54 -11.96 62.16 34.22
C GLN A 54 -13.13 62.72 33.39
N ASP A 55 -13.87 61.88 32.65
CA ASP A 55 -15.03 62.21 31.80
C ASP A 55 -14.84 63.46 30.92
N ASP A 56 -13.61 63.68 30.48
CA ASP A 56 -13.26 64.68 29.49
C ASP A 56 -13.50 64.14 28.06
N GLU A 57 -13.41 65.04 27.06
CA GLU A 57 -13.59 64.66 25.66
C GLU A 57 -12.58 63.59 25.21
N ASP A 58 -11.34 63.64 25.72
CA ASP A 58 -10.32 62.62 25.46
C ASP A 58 -10.75 61.24 26.01
N SER A 59 -11.33 61.19 27.21
CA SER A 59 -11.87 59.96 27.81
C SER A 59 -13.00 59.36 26.97
N ARG A 60 -13.86 60.20 26.37
CA ARG A 60 -14.94 59.74 25.49
C ARG A 60 -14.41 59.14 24.19
N LEU A 61 -13.43 59.80 23.56
CA LEU A 61 -12.75 59.30 22.36
C LEU A 61 -12.03 57.97 22.63
N ILE A 62 -11.35 57.85 23.77
CA ILE A 62 -10.70 56.60 24.20
C ILE A 62 -11.75 55.49 24.36
N LEU A 63 -12.88 55.77 25.01
CA LEU A 63 -13.93 54.77 25.23
C LEU A 63 -14.56 54.30 23.92
N GLU A 64 -14.85 55.21 22.99
CA GLU A 64 -15.38 54.88 21.66
C GLU A 64 -14.38 54.01 20.89
N THR A 65 -13.10 54.38 20.89
CA THR A 65 -12.03 53.61 20.27
C THR A 65 -11.93 52.20 20.87
N MET A 66 -12.00 52.08 22.21
CA MET A 66 -11.99 50.78 22.88
C MET A 66 -13.19 49.91 22.48
N LYS A 67 -14.40 50.49 22.35
CA LYS A 67 -15.57 49.75 21.84
C LYS A 67 -15.34 49.20 20.44
N HIS A 68 -14.79 50.01 19.54
CA HIS A 68 -14.43 49.58 18.19
C HIS A 68 -13.37 48.47 18.19
N ILE A 69 -12.33 48.58 19.02
CA ILE A 69 -11.28 47.55 19.16
C ILE A 69 -11.88 46.24 19.66
N VAL A 70 -12.77 46.27 20.65
CA VAL A 70 -13.43 45.08 21.19
C VAL A 70 -14.30 44.41 20.13
N LEU A 71 -15.08 45.20 19.37
CA LEU A 71 -15.90 44.69 18.28
C LEU A 71 -15.04 44.01 17.20
N LEU A 72 -13.96 44.67 16.76
CA LEU A 72 -13.04 44.12 15.77
C LEU A 72 -12.37 42.84 16.27
N SER A 73 -11.91 42.85 17.54
CA SER A 73 -11.27 41.70 18.17
C SER A 73 -12.20 40.49 18.23
N ARG A 74 -13.49 40.72 18.53
CA ARG A 74 -14.50 39.66 18.51
C ARG A 74 -14.67 39.06 17.11
N THR A 75 -14.80 39.92 16.10
CA THR A 75 -14.89 39.47 14.71
C THR A 75 -13.66 38.67 14.28
N ILE A 76 -12.45 39.08 14.69
CA ILE A 76 -11.21 38.35 14.43
C ILE A 76 -11.24 36.96 15.07
N ILE A 77 -11.66 36.86 16.34
CA ILE A 77 -11.77 35.59 17.05
C ILE A 77 -12.79 34.67 16.35
N ASP A 78 -13.94 35.20 15.94
CA ASP A 78 -14.97 34.42 15.23
C ASP A 78 -14.44 33.88 13.89
N TYR A 79 -13.65 34.67 13.15
CA TYR A 79 -12.99 34.20 11.93
C TYR A 79 -11.90 33.17 12.21
N GLN A 80 -11.07 33.36 13.24
CA GLN A 80 -10.05 32.38 13.63
C GLN A 80 -10.68 31.04 14.02
N GLN A 81 -11.79 31.07 14.74
CA GLN A 81 -12.54 29.86 15.10
C GLN A 81 -13.07 29.14 13.85
N GLN A 82 -13.63 29.88 12.89
CA GLN A 82 -14.08 29.31 11.62
C GLN A 82 -12.92 28.69 10.82
N VAL A 83 -11.76 29.35 10.77
CA VAL A 83 -10.55 28.81 10.12
C VAL A 83 -10.16 27.48 10.77
N HIS A 84 -10.05 27.42 12.10
CA HIS A 84 -9.70 26.18 12.79
C HIS A 84 -10.72 25.06 12.56
N GLN A 85 -12.01 25.36 12.54
CA GLN A 85 -13.03 24.37 12.20
C GLN A 85 -12.85 23.82 10.78
N LYS A 86 -12.54 24.68 9.81
CA LYS A 86 -12.29 24.27 8.42
C LYS A 86 -11.00 23.48 8.27
N GLU A 87 -9.95 23.86 8.97
CA GLU A 87 -8.69 23.10 9.04
C GLU A 87 -8.92 21.70 9.61
N GLN A 88 -9.70 21.59 10.68
CA GLN A 88 -10.04 20.31 11.28
C GLN A 88 -10.82 19.41 10.31
N GLN A 89 -11.84 19.97 9.64
CA GLN A 89 -12.58 19.25 8.59
C GLN A 89 -11.66 18.77 7.46
N LEU A 90 -10.70 19.61 7.04
CA LEU A 90 -9.73 19.24 6.00
C LEU A 90 -8.81 18.10 6.47
N ILE A 91 -8.37 18.10 7.73
CA ILE A 91 -7.57 17.03 8.32
C ILE A 91 -8.35 15.72 8.32
N ASP A 92 -9.62 15.76 8.71
CA ASP A 92 -10.47 14.56 8.76
C ASP A 92 -10.71 13.98 7.36
N ILE A 93 -11.03 14.82 6.37
CA ILE A 93 -11.14 14.39 4.96
C ILE A 93 -9.82 13.77 4.45
N LYS A 94 -8.67 14.37 4.78
CA LYS A 94 -7.36 13.82 4.39
C LYS A 94 -7.13 12.44 5.03
N ARG A 95 -7.55 12.26 6.29
CA ARG A 95 -7.46 10.97 7.00
C ARG A 95 -8.34 9.92 6.32
N GLU A 96 -9.61 10.23 6.05
CA GLU A 96 -10.53 9.32 5.37
C GLU A 96 -10.02 8.91 3.98
N ARG A 97 -9.57 9.88 3.19
CA ARG A 97 -8.97 9.62 1.87
C ARG A 97 -7.78 8.68 1.95
N LEU A 98 -6.92 8.83 2.97
CA LEU A 98 -5.77 7.96 3.16
C LEU A 98 -6.21 6.54 3.51
N SER A 99 -7.18 6.38 4.41
CA SER A 99 -7.75 5.08 4.78
C SER A 99 -8.36 4.37 3.56
N LEU A 100 -9.14 5.11 2.76
CA LEU A 100 -9.74 4.57 1.53
C LEU A 100 -8.69 4.15 0.51
N LYS A 101 -7.62 4.94 0.34
CA LYS A 101 -6.51 4.60 -0.56
C LYS A 101 -5.80 3.30 -0.12
N LYS A 102 -5.57 3.13 1.18
CA LYS A 102 -4.98 1.89 1.73
C LYS A 102 -5.88 0.70 1.46
N TYR A 103 -7.15 0.79 1.82
CA TYR A 103 -8.13 -0.26 1.60
C TYR A 103 -8.27 -0.63 0.10
N GLY A 104 -8.34 0.38 -0.78
CA GLY A 104 -8.39 0.16 -2.22
C GLY A 104 -7.13 -0.54 -2.75
N GLY A 105 -5.95 -0.17 -2.25
CA GLY A 105 -4.69 -0.84 -2.56
C GLY A 105 -4.67 -2.31 -2.12
N GLU A 106 -5.11 -2.60 -0.90
CA GLU A 106 -5.22 -3.97 -0.36
C GLU A 106 -6.19 -4.82 -1.18
N LYS A 107 -7.34 -4.27 -1.56
CA LYS A 107 -8.31 -4.96 -2.41
C LYS A 107 -7.77 -5.24 -3.81
N LEU A 108 -7.05 -4.30 -4.40
CA LEU A 108 -6.42 -4.50 -5.71
C LEU A 108 -5.35 -5.60 -5.65
N GLN A 109 -4.54 -5.62 -4.58
CA GLN A 109 -3.57 -6.70 -4.34
C GLN A 109 -4.26 -8.06 -4.19
N GLN A 110 -5.38 -8.13 -3.46
CA GLN A 110 -6.17 -9.34 -3.32
C GLN A 110 -6.69 -9.84 -4.68
N ILE A 111 -7.22 -8.94 -5.51
CA ILE A 111 -7.69 -9.26 -6.88
C ILE A 111 -6.54 -9.81 -7.72
N HIS A 112 -5.38 -9.15 -7.72
CA HIS A 112 -4.20 -9.60 -8.46
C HIS A 112 -3.75 -11.01 -8.01
N ALA A 113 -3.73 -11.26 -6.70
CA ALA A 113 -3.36 -12.57 -6.15
C ALA A 113 -4.37 -13.66 -6.55
N MET A 114 -5.67 -13.37 -6.53
CA MET A 114 -6.71 -14.30 -6.99
C MET A 114 -6.60 -14.58 -8.49
N MET A 115 -6.41 -13.56 -9.32
CA MET A 115 -6.21 -13.71 -10.76
C MET A 115 -4.97 -14.56 -11.08
N LYS A 116 -3.85 -14.34 -10.37
CA LYS A 116 -2.64 -15.14 -10.55
C LYS A 116 -2.90 -16.62 -10.24
N ARG A 117 -3.53 -16.92 -9.10
CA ARG A 117 -3.91 -18.30 -8.71
C ARG A 117 -4.86 -18.93 -9.72
N GLN A 118 -5.80 -18.18 -10.29
CA GLN A 118 -6.71 -18.69 -11.31
C GLN A 118 -5.96 -19.04 -12.60
N LYS A 119 -5.05 -18.18 -13.07
CA LYS A 119 -4.21 -18.46 -14.24
C LYS A 119 -3.34 -19.70 -14.04
N GLU A 120 -2.72 -19.84 -12.86
CA GLU A 120 -1.92 -21.02 -12.51
C GLU A 120 -2.76 -22.31 -12.52
N LYS A 121 -3.96 -22.27 -11.92
CA LYS A 121 -4.90 -23.40 -11.94
C LYS A 121 -5.31 -23.77 -13.36
N GLN A 122 -5.63 -22.77 -14.20
CA GLN A 122 -6.01 -23.01 -15.58
C GLN A 122 -4.87 -23.61 -16.40
N ALA A 123 -3.64 -23.12 -16.22
CA ALA A 123 -2.46 -23.70 -16.86
C ALA A 123 -2.24 -25.16 -16.44
N CYS A 124 -2.36 -25.47 -15.15
CA CYS A 124 -2.22 -26.84 -14.64
C CYS A 124 -3.31 -27.78 -15.18
N MET A 125 -4.57 -27.33 -15.24
CA MET A 125 -5.67 -28.11 -15.81
C MET A 125 -5.43 -28.41 -17.31
N ASN A 126 -5.01 -27.40 -18.08
CA ASN A 126 -4.70 -27.58 -19.49
C ASN A 126 -3.57 -28.58 -19.70
N VAL A 127 -2.49 -28.50 -18.91
CA VAL A 127 -1.38 -29.48 -18.96
C VAL A 127 -1.88 -30.89 -18.67
N SER A 128 -2.66 -31.07 -17.60
CA SER A 128 -3.22 -32.39 -17.26
C SER A 128 -4.16 -32.94 -18.34
N GLU A 129 -4.92 -32.07 -19.00
CA GLU A 129 -5.78 -32.47 -20.11
C GLU A 129 -4.97 -32.89 -21.34
N THR A 130 -3.90 -32.16 -21.66
CA THR A 130 -2.98 -32.53 -22.75
C THR A 130 -2.24 -33.84 -22.47
N GLU A 131 -1.78 -34.08 -21.23
CA GLU A 131 -1.14 -35.35 -20.83
C GLU A 131 -2.10 -36.53 -21.00
N LYS A 132 -3.35 -36.39 -20.53
CA LYS A 132 -4.38 -37.43 -20.72
C LYS A 132 -4.68 -37.70 -22.20
N MET A 133 -4.60 -36.69 -23.05
CA MET A 133 -4.79 -36.87 -24.49
C MET A 133 -3.61 -37.62 -25.11
N LEU A 134 -2.38 -37.27 -24.74
CA LEU A 134 -1.17 -37.95 -25.18
C LEU A 134 -1.13 -39.41 -24.73
N ASP A 135 -1.51 -39.71 -23.48
CA ASP A 135 -1.58 -41.08 -22.97
C ASP A 135 -2.59 -41.95 -23.74
N LYS A 136 -3.74 -41.36 -24.11
CA LYS A 136 -4.73 -42.06 -24.95
C LYS A 136 -4.16 -42.34 -26.33
N LEU A 137 -3.55 -41.34 -26.96
CA LEU A 137 -2.96 -41.48 -28.30
C LEU A 137 -1.86 -42.56 -28.30
N GLU A 138 -1.00 -42.58 -27.29
CA GLU A 138 0.05 -43.59 -27.15
C GLU A 138 -0.55 -45.01 -26.98
N ARG A 139 -1.65 -45.15 -26.25
CA ARG A 139 -2.37 -46.43 -26.13
C ARG A 139 -2.97 -46.89 -27.46
N GLU A 140 -3.63 -45.99 -28.19
CA GLU A 140 -4.19 -46.28 -29.52
C GLU A 140 -3.08 -46.65 -30.52
N ARG A 141 -1.93 -45.99 -30.43
CA ARG A 141 -0.72 -46.31 -31.22
C ARG A 141 -0.24 -47.72 -30.91
N GLN A 142 -0.07 -48.06 -29.63
CA GLN A 142 0.36 -49.41 -29.21
C GLN A 142 -0.61 -50.48 -29.68
N MET A 143 -1.91 -50.24 -29.58
CA MET A 143 -2.94 -51.17 -30.06
C MET A 143 -2.86 -51.37 -31.57
N THR A 144 -2.70 -50.29 -32.34
CA THR A 144 -2.54 -50.36 -33.80
C THR A 144 -1.31 -51.17 -34.19
N THR A 145 -0.17 -50.98 -33.52
CA THR A 145 1.04 -51.78 -33.76
C THR A 145 0.84 -53.27 -33.44
N ILE A 146 0.15 -53.60 -32.34
CA ILE A 146 -0.17 -54.99 -32.01
C ILE A 146 -1.06 -55.61 -33.09
N ILE A 147 -2.10 -54.90 -33.52
CA ILE A 147 -3.02 -55.36 -34.57
C ILE A 147 -2.26 -55.58 -35.89
N GLN A 148 -1.40 -54.63 -36.30
CA GLN A 148 -0.56 -54.75 -37.49
C GLN A 148 0.33 -56.01 -37.42
N ASN A 149 1.01 -56.23 -36.29
CA ASN A 149 1.86 -57.40 -36.08
C ASN A 149 1.08 -58.71 -36.13
N VAL A 150 -0.13 -58.76 -35.56
CA VAL A 150 -1.01 -59.94 -35.62
C VAL A 150 -1.41 -60.22 -37.07
N PHE A 151 -1.86 -59.22 -37.82
CA PHE A 151 -2.24 -59.41 -39.22
C PHE A 151 -1.06 -59.86 -40.10
N GLN A 152 0.13 -59.29 -39.91
CA GLN A 152 1.34 -59.76 -40.59
C GLN A 152 1.62 -61.23 -40.30
N ASN A 153 1.63 -61.62 -39.02
CA ASN A 153 1.89 -63.00 -38.60
C ASN A 153 0.85 -63.97 -39.16
N VAL A 154 -0.43 -63.59 -39.21
CA VAL A 154 -1.49 -64.41 -39.80
C VAL A 154 -1.29 -64.59 -41.31
N ILE A 155 -0.97 -63.52 -42.04
CA ILE A 155 -0.71 -63.60 -43.49
C ILE A 155 0.49 -64.50 -43.78
N ILE A 156 1.62 -64.30 -43.08
CA ILE A 156 2.83 -65.11 -43.23
C ILE A 156 2.58 -66.59 -42.83
N GLY A 157 1.85 -66.82 -41.73
CA GLY A 157 1.54 -68.16 -41.21
C GLY A 157 0.51 -68.95 -42.03
N SER A 158 -0.31 -68.27 -42.85
CA SER A 158 -1.37 -68.88 -43.67
C SER A 158 -0.85 -69.71 -44.86
N ARG A 159 0.46 -69.70 -45.14
CA ARG A 159 1.11 -70.38 -46.29
C ARG A 159 0.59 -69.95 -47.67
N VAL A 160 -0.16 -68.85 -47.77
CA VAL A 160 -0.51 -68.20 -49.04
C VAL A 160 0.74 -67.52 -49.60
N ASN A 161 1.01 -67.68 -50.90
CA ASN A 161 2.19 -67.09 -51.55
C ASN A 161 2.01 -65.59 -51.81
N TRP A 162 2.01 -64.81 -50.72
CA TRP A 162 1.76 -63.37 -50.70
C TRP A 162 2.81 -62.54 -51.47
N ALA A 163 3.97 -63.12 -51.79
CA ALA A 163 5.03 -62.46 -52.56
C ALA A 163 4.77 -62.48 -54.08
N GLU A 164 3.95 -63.43 -54.56
CA GLU A 164 3.57 -63.55 -55.97
C GLU A 164 2.37 -62.68 -56.33
N ASP A 165 1.43 -62.47 -55.40
CA ASP A 165 0.31 -61.55 -55.59
C ASP A 165 0.74 -60.09 -55.33
N PRO A 166 0.73 -59.21 -56.35
CA PRO A 166 1.11 -57.80 -56.19
C PRO A 166 0.27 -57.07 -55.14
N SER A 167 -1.01 -57.44 -54.98
CA SER A 167 -1.92 -56.80 -54.04
C SER A 167 -1.61 -57.18 -52.59
N LEU A 168 -1.43 -58.47 -52.28
CA LEU A 168 -1.02 -58.91 -50.94
C LEU A 168 0.39 -58.42 -50.58
N LYS A 169 1.33 -58.42 -51.54
CA LYS A 169 2.67 -57.87 -51.34
C LYS A 169 2.63 -56.39 -50.93
N ALA A 170 1.79 -55.58 -51.56
CA ALA A 170 1.63 -54.18 -51.20
C ALA A 170 1.06 -54.00 -49.79
N ILE A 171 0.09 -54.82 -49.38
CA ILE A 171 -0.55 -54.75 -48.06
C ILE A 171 0.43 -55.14 -46.95
N VAL A 172 1.19 -56.23 -47.11
CA VAL A 172 2.17 -56.67 -46.10
C VAL A 172 3.29 -55.63 -45.94
N LEU A 173 3.81 -55.08 -47.04
CA LEU A 173 4.82 -54.03 -47.01
C LEU A 173 4.31 -52.70 -46.41
N GLN A 174 3.02 -52.40 -46.56
CA GLN A 174 2.41 -51.24 -45.90
C GLN A 174 2.23 -51.45 -44.40
N LEU A 175 1.88 -52.67 -43.97
CA LEU A 175 1.79 -53.03 -42.56
C LEU A 175 3.16 -53.01 -41.88
N GLU A 176 4.23 -53.36 -42.58
CA GLU A 176 5.61 -53.36 -42.06
C GLU A 176 6.17 -51.96 -41.81
N LYS A 177 5.68 -50.96 -42.57
CA LYS A 177 5.97 -49.55 -42.32
C LYS A 177 5.17 -49.08 -41.10
N ASN A 178 5.73 -49.27 -39.90
CA ASN A 178 5.26 -48.58 -38.69
C ASN A 178 5.10 -47.11 -39.03
N VAL A 179 3.87 -46.60 -39.08
CA VAL A 179 3.63 -45.25 -39.58
C VAL A 179 4.29 -44.25 -38.63
N PRO A 180 5.40 -43.60 -39.03
CA PRO A 180 6.00 -42.56 -38.21
C PRO A 180 5.24 -41.29 -38.56
N PHE A 181 4.23 -40.98 -37.77
CA PHE A 181 3.60 -39.67 -37.84
C PHE A 181 4.48 -38.69 -37.05
N GLN A 182 5.11 -37.75 -37.78
CA GLN A 182 5.89 -36.62 -37.25
C GLN A 182 4.96 -35.52 -36.74
#